data_AF-A0A415BUF6-F1
#
_entry.id   AF-A0A415BUF6-F1
#
_cell.length_a   1.000
_cell.length_b   1.000
_cell.length_c   1.000
_cell.angle_alpha   90.00
_cell.angle_beta   90.00
_cell.angle_gamma   90.00
#
_symmetry.space_group_name_H-M   'P 1'
#
loop_
_entity.id
_entity.type
_entity.pdbx_description
1 polymer ?
#
loop_
_entity_poly.entity_id
_entity_poly.type
_entity_poly.pdbx_seq_one_letter_code
_entity_poly.pdbx_strand_id
1 'polypeptide(L)' 'MKKNILKATIVAAFALIAGMNVYNAKKSDVMSGLALANVEALAHDENGFGCDNGCVSNGNGCECHGWFEYYKEYQWN' A
#
# COMPACT_ATOMS: atom_id res chain seq x y z
N MET A 1 -34.69 -39.63 13.91
CA MET A 1 -34.37 -38.20 14.17
C MET A 1 -32.91 -37.97 14.60
N LYS A 2 -32.31 -38.76 15.51
CA LYS A 2 -30.87 -38.63 15.90
C LYS A 2 -29.85 -38.67 14.73
N LYS A 3 -30.07 -39.53 13.72
CA LYS A 3 -29.18 -39.65 12.54
C LYS A 3 -29.16 -38.38 11.66
N ASN A 4 -30.26 -37.63 11.64
CA ASN A 4 -30.40 -36.41 10.83
C ASN A 4 -29.76 -35.21 11.52
N ILE A 5 -29.82 -35.18 12.86
CA ILE A 5 -29.13 -34.17 13.67
C ILE A 5 -27.62 -34.30 13.47
N LEU A 6 -27.05 -35.50 13.54
CA LEU A 6 -25.61 -35.73 13.34
C LEU A 6 -25.14 -35.27 11.94
N LYS A 7 -25.92 -35.55 10.90
CA LYS A 7 -25.62 -35.08 9.53
C LYS A 7 -25.63 -33.56 9.44
N ALA A 8 -26.61 -32.91 10.05
CA ALA A 8 -26.70 -31.45 10.07
C ALA A 8 -25.51 -30.81 10.80
N THR A 9 -25.06 -31.39 11.93
CA THR A 9 -23.91 -30.87 12.67
C THR A 9 -22.62 -30.98 11.86
N ILE A 10 -22.43 -32.07 11.12
CA ILE A 10 -21.25 -32.24 10.25
C ILE A 10 -21.27 -31.19 9.12
N VAL A 11 -22.39 -31.02 8.43
CA VAL A 11 -22.51 -30.01 7.36
C VAL A 11 -22.28 -28.60 7.91
N ALA A 12 -22.83 -28.28 9.09
CA ALA A 12 -22.61 -27.00 9.74
C ALA A 12 -21.13 -26.78 10.12
N ALA A 13 -20.45 -27.80 10.65
CA ALA A 13 -19.02 -27.71 10.98
C ALA A 13 -18.16 -27.51 9.73
N PHE A 14 -18.44 -28.22 8.64
CA PHE A 14 -17.74 -28.03 7.35
C PHE A 14 -17.99 -26.63 6.78
N ALA A 15 -19.22 -26.14 6.82
CA ALA A 15 -19.55 -24.79 6.38
C ALA A 15 -18.87 -23.70 7.23
N LEU A 16 -18.75 -23.92 8.54
CA LEU A 16 -18.02 -23.02 9.45
C LEU A 16 -16.52 -23.01 9.15
N ILE A 17 -15.89 -24.18 8.98
CA ILE A 17 -14.46 -24.27 8.65
C ILE A 17 -14.18 -23.66 7.26
N ALA A 18 -15.00 -23.98 6.27
CA ALA A 18 -14.90 -23.39 4.94
C ALA A 18 -15.14 -21.86 4.98
N GLY A 19 -16.13 -21.40 5.74
CA GLY A 19 -16.44 -19.98 5.94
C GLY A 19 -15.30 -19.23 6.63
N MET A 20 -14.68 -19.82 7.66
CA MET A 20 -13.50 -19.24 8.31
C MET A 20 -12.27 -19.24 7.40
N ASN A 21 -12.04 -20.29 6.61
CA ASN A 21 -10.95 -20.33 5.63
C ASN A 21 -11.16 -19.32 4.49
N VAL A 22 -12.39 -19.15 4.01
CA VAL A 22 -12.75 -18.13 3.01
C VAL A 22 -12.66 -16.72 3.59
N TYR A 23 -13.06 -16.50 4.84
CA TYR A 23 -12.90 -15.22 5.53
C TYR A 23 -11.42 -14.87 5.73
N ASN A 24 -10.60 -15.84 6.15
CA ASN A 24 -9.15 -15.67 6.24
C ASN A 24 -8.51 -15.46 4.85
N ALA A 25 -8.97 -16.16 3.82
CA ALA A 25 -8.51 -15.97 2.44
C ALA A 25 -8.97 -14.63 1.83
N LYS A 26 -10.07 -14.05 2.30
CA LYS A 26 -10.51 -12.69 1.94
C LYS A 26 -9.74 -11.60 2.67
N LYS A 27 -9.08 -11.90 3.79
CA LYS A 27 -8.06 -11.01 4.38
C LYS A 27 -6.78 -10.97 3.53
N SER A 28 -6.62 -11.91 2.59
CA SER A 28 -5.65 -11.79 1.50
C SER A 28 -6.10 -10.83 0.39
N ASP A 29 -7.03 -9.92 0.68
CA ASP A 29 -7.12 -8.63 0.00
C ASP A 29 -6.14 -7.62 0.62
N VAL A 30 -4.97 -8.08 1.08
CA VAL A 30 -3.77 -7.23 1.05
C VAL A 30 -3.32 -7.26 -0.40
N MET A 31 -4.02 -6.46 -1.19
CA MET A 31 -3.50 -5.69 -2.30
C MET A 31 -2.04 -6.05 -2.58
N SER A 32 -1.87 -6.90 -3.59
CA SER A 32 -0.61 -7.30 -4.20
C SER A 32 0.54 -6.36 -3.82
N GLY A 33 1.56 -6.86 -3.14
CA GLY A 33 2.79 -6.08 -2.92
C GLY A 33 3.37 -5.52 -4.23
N LEU A 34 2.98 -6.10 -5.37
CA LEU A 34 3.28 -5.61 -6.71
C LEU A 34 2.42 -4.40 -7.15
N ALA A 35 1.17 -4.29 -6.71
CA ALA A 35 0.33 -3.11 -6.95
C ALA A 35 0.74 -1.93 -6.07
N LEU A 36 1.16 -2.20 -4.82
CA LEU A 36 1.75 -1.17 -3.97
C LEU A 36 3.12 -0.73 -4.49
N ALA A 37 4.00 -1.66 -4.88
CA ALA A 37 5.30 -1.33 -5.48
C ALA A 37 5.16 -0.59 -6.82
N ASN A 38 4.13 -0.86 -7.63
CA ASN A 38 3.88 -0.10 -8.85
C ASN A 38 3.32 1.31 -8.57
N VAL A 39 2.59 1.50 -7.47
CA VAL A 39 2.14 2.83 -7.01
C VAL A 39 3.29 3.61 -6.36
N GLU A 40 4.12 2.96 -5.55
CA GLU A 40 5.32 3.57 -4.97
C GLU A 40 6.39 3.83 -6.03
N ALA A 41 6.55 2.98 -7.05
CA ALA A 41 7.42 3.27 -8.19
C ALA A 41 6.90 4.45 -9.03
N LEU A 42 5.58 4.56 -9.23
CA LEU A 42 4.99 5.70 -9.94
C LEU A 42 5.09 7.01 -9.14
N ALA A 43 4.99 6.96 -7.80
CA ALA A 43 5.16 8.12 -6.94
C ALA A 43 6.65 8.48 -6.68
N HIS A 44 7.55 7.49 -6.71
CA HIS A 44 9.00 7.73 -6.63
C HIS A 44 9.54 8.34 -7.92
N ASP A 45 8.95 8.04 -9.09
CA ASP A 45 9.27 8.72 -10.35
C ASP A 45 8.68 10.15 -10.45
N GLU A 46 7.65 10.49 -9.66
CA GLU A 46 7.25 11.91 -9.50
C GLU A 46 8.26 12.71 -8.64
N ASN A 47 9.04 12.04 -7.80
CA ASN A 47 10.15 12.62 -7.03
C ASN A 47 11.53 12.39 -7.66
N GLY A 48 11.61 11.84 -8.88
CA GLY A 48 12.86 11.53 -9.60
C GLY A 48 13.77 12.73 -9.92
N PHE A 49 13.46 13.90 -9.39
CA PHE A 49 14.20 15.15 -9.55
C PHE A 49 14.37 15.92 -8.22
N GLY A 50 14.66 15.26 -7.10
CA GLY A 50 15.25 15.93 -5.93
C GLY A 50 14.37 16.99 -5.23
N CYS A 51 13.05 16.92 -5.39
CA CYS A 51 12.11 17.86 -4.78
C CYS A 51 11.64 17.44 -3.37
N ASP A 52 12.37 16.58 -2.65
CA ASP A 52 11.87 15.94 -1.41
C ASP A 52 11.43 16.96 -0.36
N ASN A 53 12.14 18.08 -0.26
CA ASN A 53 11.84 19.15 0.67
C ASN A 53 11.32 20.44 -0.02
N GLY A 54 11.32 20.49 -1.36
CA GLY A 54 10.98 21.67 -2.14
C GLY A 54 12.07 22.75 -2.15
N CYS A 55 11.95 23.71 -3.07
CA CYS A 55 12.91 24.81 -3.26
C CYS A 55 12.39 26.12 -2.64
N VAL A 56 13.23 26.82 -1.87
CA VAL A 56 12.94 28.14 -1.29
C VAL A 56 13.95 29.19 -1.77
N SER A 57 13.53 30.46 -1.83
CA SER A 57 14.36 31.58 -2.29
C SER A 57 15.59 31.84 -1.41
N ASN A 58 16.58 32.55 -1.95
CA ASN A 58 17.86 32.91 -1.30
C ASN A 58 18.77 31.69 -1.08
N GLY A 59 19.05 30.98 -2.17
CA GLY A 59 20.00 29.88 -2.21
C GLY A 59 20.95 29.97 -3.40
N ASN A 60 21.79 28.94 -3.53
CA ASN A 60 22.85 28.88 -4.54
C ASN A 60 22.68 27.66 -5.48
N GLY A 61 21.46 27.14 -5.61
CA GLY A 61 21.16 25.94 -6.36
C GLY A 61 20.10 25.08 -5.68
N CYS A 62 19.04 24.78 -6.42
CA CYS A 62 18.07 23.75 -6.07
C CYS A 62 17.69 22.99 -7.34
N GLU A 63 17.70 21.65 -7.28
CA GLU A 63 17.28 20.80 -8.38
C GLU A 63 15.87 20.29 -8.09
N CYS A 64 14.88 20.76 -8.86
CA CYS A 64 13.49 20.33 -8.73
C CYS A 64 12.76 20.39 -10.09
N HIS A 65 12.80 19.29 -10.84
CA HIS A 65 12.43 19.21 -12.27
C HIS A 65 13.22 20.18 -13.18
N GLY A 66 14.36 20.69 -12.69
CA GLY A 66 15.20 21.68 -13.33
C GLY A 66 16.13 22.36 -12.32
N TRP A 67 17.22 22.95 -12.82
CA TRP A 67 18.17 23.69 -11.98
C TRP A 67 17.71 25.12 -11.74
N PHE A 68 17.58 25.50 -10.46
CA PHE A 68 17.23 26.84 -10.03
C PHE A 68 18.39 27.51 -9.28
N GLU A 69 19.06 28.44 -9.94
CA GLU A 69 20.29 29.07 -9.43
C GLU A 69 20.10 29.91 -8.15
N TYR A 70 18.93 30.55 -7.99
CA TYR A 70 18.65 31.47 -6.87
C TYR A 70 17.88 30.84 -5.70
N TYR A 71 17.69 29.52 -5.73
CA TYR A 71 16.91 28.77 -4.77
C TYR A 71 17.82 27.81 -3.99
N LYS A 72 17.32 27.29 -2.86
CA LYS A 72 17.94 26.20 -2.10
C LYS A 72 16.87 25.19 -1.69
N GLU A 73 17.30 23.97 -1.46
CA GLU A 73 16.43 22.96 -0.86
C GLU A 73 16.00 23.39 0.56
N TYR A 74 14.71 23.23 0.88
CA TYR A 74 14.19 23.51 2.21
C TYR A 74 14.77 22.52 3.22
N GLN A 75 15.09 22.99 4.42
CA GLN A 75 15.54 22.13 5.51
C GLN A 75 14.53 22.19 6.64
N TRP A 76 13.92 21.05 6.94
CA TRP A 76 13.07 20.84 8.12
C TRP A 76 13.98 20.70 9.36
N ASN A 77 14.50 21.82 9.86
CA ASN A 77 15.23 21.86 11.13
C ASN A 77 14.31 21.50 12.30
#